data_AF-A0A842VWL0-F1
#
_entry.id   AF-A0A842VWL0-F1
#
_cell.length_a   1.000
_cell.length_b   1.000
_cell.length_c   1.000
_cell.angle_alpha   90.00
_cell.angle_beta   90.00
_cell.angle_gamma   90.00
#
_symmetry.space_group_name_H-M   'P 1'
#
loop_
_entity.id
_entity.type
_entity.pdbx_description
1 polymer ?
#
loop_
_entity_poly.entity_id
_entity_poly.type
_entity_poly.pdbx_seq_one_letter_code
_entity_poly.pdbx_strand_id
1 'polypeptide(L)'
;MDVFANPEAKELNPDEALKKFGNWLRFKKEAEDLAEFEKKLLDTPGERFLEHLERELNPSRSYKMVVLLSLLSTKTKQTSWTITEIARRFLDFYLNNPVYISDYKALSREADPSKYPIQKVEKHIIDKPIKRLSKPKNDCFIYDKNKQIFLIKKEYIPYWTNVEYRKLAKDRVIFKLKWHMKDKI
;
A
#
# COMPACT_ATOMS: atom_id res chain seq x y z
N MET A 1 7.95 -13.43 -16.01
CA MET A 1 8.42 -12.03 -16.08
C MET A 1 7.68 -11.20 -15.03
N ASP A 2 8.36 -10.55 -14.08
CA ASP A 2 7.69 -9.81 -12.99
C ASP A 2 7.52 -8.31 -13.33
N VAL A 3 6.33 -7.94 -13.78
CA VAL A 3 5.98 -6.55 -14.16
C VAL A 3 6.05 -5.59 -12.96
N PHE A 4 5.93 -6.09 -11.73
CA PHE A 4 6.11 -5.26 -10.54
C PHE A 4 7.59 -5.02 -10.18
N ALA A 5 8.49 -5.91 -10.62
CA ALA A 5 9.94 -5.73 -10.51
C ALA A 5 10.53 -4.93 -11.69
N ASN A 6 9.84 -4.88 -12.85
CA ASN A 6 10.26 -4.13 -14.03
C ASN A 6 9.09 -3.33 -14.66
N PRO A 7 8.77 -2.13 -14.14
CA PRO A 7 7.66 -1.30 -14.62
C PRO A 7 7.87 -0.67 -16.01
N GLU A 8 9.05 -0.84 -16.62
CA GLU A 8 9.38 -0.34 -17.97
C GLU A 8 9.18 -1.38 -19.08
N ALA A 9 8.80 -2.62 -18.72
CA ALA A 9 8.44 -3.65 -19.69
C ALA A 9 7.20 -3.21 -20.49
N LYS A 10 7.43 -2.62 -21.66
CA LYS A 10 6.40 -2.05 -22.55
C LYS A 10 5.43 -3.09 -23.13
N GLU A 11 5.71 -4.38 -22.97
CA GLU A 11 5.01 -5.48 -23.62
C GLU A 11 3.72 -5.92 -22.89
N LEU A 12 3.51 -5.50 -21.64
CA LEU A 12 2.32 -5.87 -20.88
C LEU A 12 1.66 -4.64 -20.24
N ASN A 13 0.44 -4.31 -20.65
CA ASN A 13 -0.38 -3.30 -19.97
C ASN A 13 -0.92 -3.91 -18.66
N PRO A 14 -0.47 -3.43 -17.48
CA PRO A 14 -0.84 -4.01 -16.19
C PRO A 14 -2.35 -3.90 -15.94
N ASP A 15 -2.99 -2.83 -16.41
CA ASP A 15 -4.44 -2.66 -16.24
C ASP A 15 -5.25 -3.62 -17.11
N GLU A 16 -4.76 -3.98 -18.30
CA GLU A 16 -5.40 -4.99 -19.15
C GLU A 16 -5.21 -6.39 -18.58
N ALA A 17 -4.02 -6.70 -18.05
CA ALA A 17 -3.76 -7.96 -17.37
C ALA A 17 -4.66 -8.11 -16.12
N LEU A 18 -4.76 -7.06 -15.29
CA LEU A 18 -5.63 -7.07 -14.11
C LEU A 18 -7.13 -7.13 -14.49
N LYS A 19 -7.55 -6.54 -15.61
CA LYS A 19 -8.92 -6.68 -16.12
C LYS A 19 -9.22 -8.11 -16.58
N LYS A 20 -8.30 -8.76 -17.28
CA LYS A 20 -8.50 -10.09 -17.86
C LYS A 20 -8.40 -11.20 -16.81
N PHE A 21 -7.42 -11.12 -15.91
CA PHE A 21 -7.07 -12.20 -14.98
C PHE A 21 -7.48 -11.92 -13.53
N GLY A 22 -7.98 -10.71 -13.25
CA GLY A 22 -8.33 -10.27 -11.90
C GLY A 22 -7.12 -9.76 -11.14
N ASN A 23 -6.13 -10.62 -10.89
CA ASN A 23 -4.92 -10.27 -10.13
C ASN A 23 -3.65 -10.83 -10.79
N TRP A 24 -2.50 -10.35 -10.34
CA TRP A 24 -1.21 -10.74 -10.92
C TRP A 24 -0.84 -12.21 -10.68
N LEU A 25 -1.22 -12.78 -9.54
CA LEU A 25 -0.99 -14.20 -9.28
C LEU A 25 -1.76 -15.08 -10.27
N ARG A 26 -3.00 -14.69 -10.61
CA ARG A 26 -3.81 -15.39 -11.62
C ARG A 26 -3.25 -15.22 -13.02
N PHE A 27 -2.71 -14.05 -13.36
CA PHE A 27 -1.98 -13.87 -14.62
C PHE A 27 -0.76 -14.81 -14.69
N LYS A 28 0.08 -14.84 -13.65
CA LYS A 28 1.24 -15.74 -13.59
C LYS A 28 0.85 -17.22 -13.64
N LYS A 29 -0.32 -17.58 -13.08
CA LYS A 29 -0.85 -18.95 -13.15
C LYS A 29 -1.11 -19.36 -14.60
N GLU A 30 -1.78 -18.51 -15.37
CA GLU A 30 -2.08 -18.74 -16.78
C GLU A 30 -0.80 -18.83 -17.62
N ALA A 31 0.19 -17.99 -17.31
CA ALA A 31 1.48 -17.99 -17.99
C ALA A 31 2.43 -19.12 -17.52
N GLU A 32 1.96 -20.04 -16.67
CA GLU A 32 2.75 -21.12 -16.07
C GLU A 32 4.04 -20.65 -15.35
N ASP A 33 4.05 -19.41 -14.84
CA ASP A 33 5.23 -18.71 -14.27
C ASP A 33 5.11 -18.47 -12.75
N LEU A 34 4.25 -19.23 -12.06
CA LEU A 34 4.11 -19.12 -10.60
C LEU A 34 5.24 -19.82 -9.86
N ALA A 35 5.90 -19.10 -8.95
CA ALA A 35 6.82 -19.70 -7.99
C ALA A 35 6.07 -20.56 -6.96
N GLU A 36 6.74 -21.54 -6.37
CA GLU A 36 6.16 -22.44 -5.36
C GLU A 36 5.51 -21.72 -4.18
N PHE A 37 6.12 -20.61 -3.72
CA PHE A 37 5.53 -19.78 -2.68
C PHE A 37 4.22 -19.13 -3.12
N GLU A 38 4.18 -18.59 -4.34
CA GLU A 38 3.01 -17.90 -4.89
C GLU A 38 1.85 -18.87 -5.16
N LYS A 39 2.14 -20.11 -5.56
CA LYS A 39 1.12 -21.18 -5.70
C LYS A 39 0.37 -21.39 -4.39
N LYS A 40 1.06 -21.33 -3.24
CA LYS A 40 0.46 -21.48 -1.90
C LYS A 40 -0.42 -20.30 -1.48
N LEU A 41 -0.38 -19.18 -2.20
CA LEU A 41 -1.22 -18.02 -1.93
C LEU A 41 -2.57 -18.11 -2.63
N LEU A 42 -2.71 -18.92 -3.68
CA LEU A 42 -3.95 -19.05 -4.44
C LEU A 42 -5.10 -19.51 -3.54
N ASP A 43 -6.26 -18.87 -3.71
CA ASP A 43 -7.50 -19.13 -2.99
C ASP A 43 -7.38 -18.91 -1.46
N THR A 44 -6.45 -18.04 -1.05
CA THR A 44 -6.22 -17.69 0.37
C THR A 44 -6.49 -16.21 0.69
N PRO A 45 -6.63 -15.84 1.98
CA PRO A 45 -6.63 -14.44 2.39
C PRO A 45 -5.39 -13.66 1.91
N GLY A 46 -4.24 -14.35 1.78
CA GLY A 46 -3.02 -13.77 1.24
C GLY A 46 -3.20 -13.27 -0.20
N GLU A 47 -3.79 -14.07 -1.09
CA GLU A 47 -4.11 -13.61 -2.44
C GLU A 47 -5.13 -12.48 -2.42
N ARG A 48 -6.19 -12.59 -1.62
CA ARG A 48 -7.24 -11.57 -1.53
C ARG A 48 -6.66 -10.20 -1.16
N PHE A 49 -5.70 -10.16 -0.25
CA PHE A 49 -5.03 -8.91 0.11
C PHE A 49 -4.16 -8.37 -1.03
N LEU A 50 -3.45 -9.22 -1.78
CA LEU A 50 -2.68 -8.78 -2.94
C LEU A 50 -3.59 -8.24 -4.05
N GLU A 51 -4.70 -8.91 -4.33
CA GLU A 51 -5.73 -8.40 -5.24
C GLU A 51 -6.28 -7.04 -4.79
N HIS A 52 -6.53 -6.89 -3.49
CA HIS A 52 -6.99 -5.62 -2.92
C HIS A 52 -6.01 -4.47 -3.21
N LEU A 53 -4.69 -4.72 -3.05
CA LEU A 53 -3.65 -3.76 -3.42
C LEU A 53 -3.67 -3.40 -4.92
N GLU A 54 -3.92 -4.40 -5.77
CA GLU A 54 -3.83 -4.26 -7.22
C GLU A 54 -5.06 -3.62 -7.85
N ARG A 55 -6.27 -3.90 -7.36
CA ARG A 55 -7.52 -3.49 -8.03
C ARG A 55 -8.31 -2.42 -7.29
N GLU A 56 -8.37 -2.53 -5.97
CA GLU A 56 -9.31 -1.75 -5.16
C GLU A 56 -8.68 -0.49 -4.61
N LEU A 57 -7.36 -0.48 -4.47
CA LEU A 57 -6.60 0.66 -4.02
C LEU A 57 -6.16 1.59 -5.16
N ASN A 58 -7.09 2.03 -5.99
CA ASN A 58 -6.81 3.10 -6.96
C ASN A 58 -6.55 4.42 -6.23
N PRO A 59 -5.34 5.01 -6.33
CA PRO A 59 -5.01 6.25 -5.65
C PRO A 59 -5.39 7.45 -6.51
N SER A 60 -6.27 8.33 -6.02
CA SER A 60 -6.34 9.71 -6.53
C SER A 60 -5.23 10.59 -5.93
N ARG A 61 -4.62 10.10 -4.84
CA ARG A 61 -3.49 10.65 -4.10
C ARG A 61 -2.66 9.50 -3.57
N SER A 62 -1.35 9.71 -3.43
CA SER A 62 -0.40 8.73 -2.88
C SER A 62 -0.69 8.26 -1.44
N TYR A 63 -1.56 8.94 -0.68
CA TYR A 63 -1.73 8.73 0.76
C TYR A 63 -1.92 7.28 1.20
N LYS A 64 -2.76 6.50 0.51
CA LYS A 64 -3.03 5.10 0.88
C LYS A 64 -1.77 4.24 0.70
N MET A 65 -1.04 4.45 -0.40
CA MET A 65 0.19 3.73 -0.69
C MET A 65 1.29 4.11 0.30
N VAL A 66 1.39 5.38 0.67
CA VAL A 66 2.36 5.85 1.67
C VAL A 66 2.09 5.24 3.04
N VAL A 67 0.82 5.20 3.46
CA VAL A 67 0.45 4.48 4.70
C VAL A 67 0.84 3.02 4.60
N LEU A 68 0.45 2.29 3.55
CA LEU A 68 0.78 0.87 3.40
C LEU A 68 2.29 0.61 3.39
N LEU A 69 3.06 1.45 2.69
CA LEU A 69 4.52 1.37 2.65
C LEU A 69 5.12 1.59 4.06
N SER A 70 4.54 2.50 4.85
CA SER A 70 4.97 2.72 6.24
C SER A 70 4.77 1.48 7.10
N LEU A 71 3.64 0.76 6.94
CA LEU A 71 3.34 -0.48 7.69
C LEU A 71 4.21 -1.66 7.21
N LEU A 72 4.45 -1.76 5.91
CA LEU A 72 5.28 -2.81 5.32
C LEU A 72 6.77 -2.62 5.62
N SER A 73 7.20 -1.41 5.95
CA SER A 73 8.58 -1.08 6.33
C SER A 73 8.85 -1.22 7.83
N THR A 74 7.86 -1.59 8.65
CA THR A 74 8.08 -1.90 10.07
C THR A 74 8.61 -3.32 10.26
N LYS A 75 8.92 -3.68 11.51
CA LYS A 75 9.34 -5.04 11.89
C LYS A 75 8.32 -6.06 11.38
N THR A 76 8.81 -7.17 10.83
CA THR A 76 7.98 -8.24 10.24
C THR A 76 6.87 -8.75 11.15
N LYS A 77 7.13 -8.84 12.47
CA LYS A 77 6.16 -9.32 13.47
C LYS A 77 5.13 -8.26 13.90
N GLN A 78 5.28 -7.01 13.49
CA GLN A 78 4.40 -5.92 13.89
C GLN A 78 3.09 -5.97 13.08
N THR A 79 1.98 -6.08 13.80
CA THR A 79 0.62 -6.20 13.26
C THR A 79 -0.32 -5.08 13.74
N SER A 80 0.19 -4.17 14.57
CA SER A 80 -0.49 -2.99 15.07
C SER A 80 0.46 -1.80 15.17
N TRP A 81 -0.09 -0.60 14.98
CA TRP A 81 0.66 0.66 14.93
C TRP A 81 -0.17 1.77 15.56
N THR A 82 0.50 2.68 16.27
CA THR A 82 -0.16 3.90 16.74
C THR A 82 -0.35 4.86 15.57
N ILE A 83 -1.39 5.70 15.63
CA ILE A 83 -1.58 6.76 14.61
C ILE A 83 -0.37 7.69 14.55
N THR A 84 0.22 8.04 15.69
CA THR A 84 1.42 8.87 15.76
C THR A 84 2.62 8.24 15.03
N GLU A 85 2.82 6.92 15.16
CA GLU A 85 3.89 6.22 14.42
C GLU A 85 3.66 6.34 12.91
N ILE A 86 2.44 6.06 12.45
CA ILE A 86 2.09 6.16 11.03
C ILE A 86 2.25 7.60 10.53
N ALA A 87 1.81 8.59 11.31
CA ALA A 87 1.89 10.00 10.94
C ALA A 87 3.33 10.48 10.75
N ARG A 88 4.26 10.06 11.62
CA ARG A 88 5.68 10.41 11.49
C ARG A 88 6.26 9.85 10.20
N ARG A 89 6.09 8.55 9.98
CA ARG A 89 6.57 7.88 8.75
C ARG A 89 5.92 8.46 7.49
N PHE A 90 4.65 8.84 7.57
CA PHE A 90 3.93 9.48 6.48
C PHE A 90 4.53 10.85 6.15
N LEU A 91 4.80 11.68 7.16
CA LEU A 91 5.45 12.98 6.96
C LEU A 91 6.87 12.81 6.41
N ASP A 92 7.66 11.93 7.02
CA ASP A 92 9.03 11.62 6.59
C ASP A 92 9.07 11.17 5.12
N PHE A 93 8.09 10.40 4.66
CA PHE A 93 7.99 10.02 3.26
C PHE A 93 7.90 11.24 2.33
N TYR A 94 7.02 12.20 2.61
CA TYR A 94 6.84 13.38 1.75
C TYR A 94 8.05 14.32 1.79
N LEU A 95 8.70 14.45 2.93
CA LEU A 95 9.92 15.25 3.07
C LEU A 95 11.08 14.65 2.27
N ASN A 96 11.22 13.32 2.27
CA ASN A 96 12.28 12.62 1.55
C ASN A 96 11.94 12.32 0.09
N ASN A 97 10.71 12.55 -0.36
CA ASN A 97 10.28 12.32 -1.73
C ASN A 97 9.51 13.53 -2.28
N PRO A 98 10.21 14.65 -2.58
CA PRO A 98 9.58 15.92 -2.96
C PRO A 98 8.62 15.81 -4.16
N VAL A 99 8.86 14.87 -5.07
CA VAL A 99 7.98 14.64 -6.23
C VAL A 99 6.53 14.32 -5.83
N TYR A 100 6.30 13.76 -4.64
CA TYR A 100 4.97 13.45 -4.12
C TYR A 100 4.39 14.59 -3.26
N ILE A 101 5.14 15.64 -2.91
CA ILE A 101 4.68 16.67 -1.97
C ILE A 101 3.41 17.38 -2.46
N SER A 102 3.25 17.53 -3.77
CA SER A 102 2.08 18.12 -4.43
C SER A 102 0.78 17.34 -4.17
N ASP A 103 0.88 16.06 -3.79
CA ASP A 103 -0.28 15.32 -3.32
C ASP A 103 -0.75 15.79 -1.96
N TYR A 104 0.16 16.17 -1.08
CA TYR A 104 -0.18 16.67 0.23
C TYR A 104 -0.28 18.21 0.23
N LYS A 105 -1.35 18.73 -0.39
CA LYS A 105 -1.60 20.18 -0.56
C LYS A 105 -1.40 21.04 0.68
N ALA A 106 -1.70 20.52 1.87
CA ALA A 106 -1.53 21.28 3.12
C ALA A 106 -0.05 21.43 3.47
N LEU A 107 0.74 20.36 3.28
CA LEU A 107 2.18 20.38 3.47
C LEU A 107 2.90 21.17 2.37
N SER A 108 2.45 21.05 1.11
CA SER A 108 3.09 21.71 -0.04
C SER A 108 2.99 23.23 -0.06
N ARG A 109 2.18 23.82 0.83
CA ARG A 109 1.97 25.28 0.95
C ARG A 109 2.77 25.88 2.10
N GLU A 110 3.43 25.06 2.89
CA GLU A 110 4.19 25.50 4.04
C GLU A 110 5.55 26.01 3.58
N ALA A 111 5.97 27.14 4.14
CA ALA A 111 7.30 27.70 3.86
C ALA A 111 8.42 26.76 4.34
N ASP A 112 8.18 26.03 5.43
CA ASP A 112 9.08 25.01 5.97
C ASP A 112 8.30 23.72 6.29
N PRO A 113 8.18 22.80 5.32
CA PRO A 113 7.49 21.53 5.50
C PRO A 113 8.07 20.65 6.63
N SER A 114 9.34 20.82 6.99
CA SER A 114 9.99 20.02 8.05
C SER A 114 9.43 20.31 9.45
N LYS A 115 8.87 21.50 9.65
CA LYS A 115 8.24 21.94 10.90
C LYS A 115 6.73 21.72 10.93
N TYR A 116 6.18 20.98 9.97
CA TYR A 116 4.74 20.77 9.89
C TYR A 116 4.22 20.02 11.13
N PRO A 117 3.20 20.53 11.84
CA PRO A 117 2.75 19.93 13.11
C PRO A 117 2.25 18.49 12.94
N ILE A 118 2.79 17.57 13.74
CA ILE A 118 2.44 16.14 13.65
C ILE A 118 0.95 15.89 13.88
N GLN A 119 0.29 16.66 14.74
CA GLN A 119 -1.15 16.53 15.04
C GLN A 119 -2.01 16.85 13.81
N LYS A 120 -1.56 17.78 12.95
CA LYS A 120 -2.25 18.04 11.66
C LYS A 120 -2.11 16.85 10.72
N VAL A 121 -0.96 16.18 10.73
CA VAL A 121 -0.73 14.94 9.96
C VAL A 121 -1.60 13.79 10.49
N GLU A 122 -1.65 13.59 11.80
CA GLU A 122 -2.49 12.57 12.45
C GLU A 122 -3.95 12.71 12.03
N LYS A 123 -4.51 13.91 12.17
CA LYS A 123 -5.88 14.21 11.72
C LYS A 123 -6.06 13.90 10.24
N HIS A 124 -5.11 14.30 9.41
CA HIS A 124 -5.15 14.05 7.97
C HIS A 124 -5.17 12.56 7.63
N ILE A 125 -4.30 11.76 8.26
CA ILE A 125 -4.21 10.34 7.97
C ILE A 125 -5.43 9.57 8.49
N ILE A 126 -5.98 9.96 9.65
CA ILE A 126 -7.22 9.41 10.20
C ILE A 126 -8.36 9.65 9.21
N ASP A 127 -8.59 10.90 8.81
CA ASP A 127 -9.75 11.31 8.02
C ASP A 127 -9.72 10.76 6.58
N LYS A 128 -8.51 10.49 6.06
CA LYS A 128 -8.32 10.05 4.68
C LYS A 128 -7.83 8.59 4.60
N PRO A 129 -6.51 8.27 4.50
CA PRO A 129 -6.08 6.92 4.20
C PRO A 129 -6.53 5.89 5.23
N ILE A 130 -6.46 6.16 6.54
CA ILE A 130 -6.86 5.20 7.59
C ILE A 130 -8.35 4.89 7.51
N LYS A 131 -9.21 5.91 7.43
CA LYS A 131 -10.66 5.72 7.25
C LYS A 131 -11.01 4.99 5.95
N ARG A 132 -10.19 5.09 4.90
CA ARG A 132 -10.42 4.42 3.61
C ARG A 132 -9.91 2.98 3.59
N LEU A 133 -8.81 2.71 4.29
CA LEU A 133 -8.20 1.38 4.43
C LEU A 133 -8.93 0.51 5.47
N SER A 134 -9.76 1.10 6.34
CA SER A 134 -10.59 0.38 7.32
C SER A 134 -12.08 0.33 6.96
N LYS A 135 -12.46 0.60 5.70
CA LYS A 135 -13.87 0.47 5.28
C LYS A 135 -14.25 -1.01 5.12
N PRO A 136 -15.52 -1.39 5.36
CA PRO A 136 -15.99 -2.78 5.22
C PRO A 136 -15.76 -3.40 3.84
N LYS A 137 -15.73 -2.59 2.77
CA LYS A 137 -15.43 -3.06 1.41
C LYS A 137 -13.95 -3.43 1.22
N ASN A 138 -13.06 -2.86 2.05
CA ASN A 138 -11.60 -2.89 1.95
C ASN A 138 -11.00 -3.53 3.20
N ASP A 139 -11.62 -4.60 3.68
CA ASP A 139 -11.63 -5.05 5.08
C ASP A 139 -10.31 -5.65 5.61
N CYS A 140 -9.16 -5.25 5.08
CA CYS A 140 -7.87 -5.80 5.49
C CYS A 140 -7.39 -5.28 6.85
N PHE A 141 -7.85 -4.08 7.22
CA PHE A 141 -7.39 -3.37 8.41
C PHE A 141 -8.54 -2.86 9.28
N ILE A 142 -8.27 -2.74 10.57
CA ILE A 142 -9.17 -2.19 11.57
C ILE A 142 -8.52 -0.95 12.19
N TYR A 143 -9.32 0.11 12.34
CA TYR A 143 -8.92 1.29 13.11
C TYR A 143 -9.68 1.33 14.44
N ASP A 144 -8.98 1.11 15.54
CA ASP A 144 -9.50 1.30 16.90
C ASP A 144 -9.37 2.78 17.30
N LYS A 145 -10.49 3.50 17.22
CA LYS A 145 -10.57 4.92 17.57
C LYS A 145 -10.32 5.20 19.05
N ASN A 146 -10.69 4.28 19.94
CA ASN A 146 -10.54 4.49 21.37
C ASN A 146 -9.07 4.40 21.77
N LYS A 147 -8.33 3.47 21.17
CA LYS A 147 -6.90 3.27 21.43
C LYS A 147 -5.98 4.07 20.50
N GLN A 148 -6.52 4.68 19.45
CA GLN A 148 -5.73 5.32 18.38
C GLN A 148 -4.71 4.34 17.76
N ILE A 149 -5.17 3.11 17.50
CA ILE A 149 -4.36 2.03 16.93
C ILE A 149 -4.95 1.58 15.60
N PHE A 150 -4.08 1.40 14.61
CA PHE A 150 -4.39 0.74 13.35
C PHE A 150 -3.82 -0.68 13.38
N LEU A 151 -4.58 -1.68 12.96
CA LEU A 151 -4.15 -3.07 13.02
C LEU A 151 -4.61 -3.85 11.81
N ILE A 152 -3.82 -4.85 11.42
CA ILE A 152 -4.24 -5.80 10.39
C ILE A 152 -5.16 -6.85 11.00
N LYS A 153 -6.18 -7.29 10.25
CA LYS A 153 -7.06 -8.36 10.73
C LYS A 153 -6.32 -9.67 10.94
N LYS A 154 -6.85 -10.47 11.87
CA LYS A 154 -6.29 -11.76 12.28
C LYS A 154 -6.06 -12.73 11.11
N GLU A 155 -6.98 -12.78 10.16
CA GLU A 155 -6.90 -13.66 8.98
C GLU A 155 -5.70 -13.36 8.06
N TYR A 156 -5.17 -12.14 8.08
CA TYR A 156 -3.99 -11.77 7.28
C TYR A 156 -2.67 -11.87 8.05
N ILE A 157 -2.69 -12.06 9.38
CA ILE A 157 -1.47 -12.13 10.20
C ILE A 157 -0.47 -13.20 9.73
N PRO A 158 -0.89 -14.44 9.38
CA PRO A 158 0.04 -15.47 8.91
C PRO A 158 0.82 -15.05 7.65
N TYR A 159 0.17 -14.29 6.75
CA TYR A 159 0.79 -13.77 5.54
C TYR A 159 1.63 -12.53 5.84
N TRP A 160 1.09 -11.60 6.64
CA TRP A 160 1.76 -10.33 6.96
C TRP A 160 3.09 -10.49 7.71
N THR A 161 3.22 -11.57 8.47
CA THR A 161 4.43 -11.92 9.22
C THR A 161 5.42 -12.77 8.41
N ASN A 162 5.07 -13.15 7.19
CA ASN A 162 5.95 -13.84 6.26
C ASN A 162 6.79 -12.83 5.45
N VAL A 163 8.11 -13.00 5.43
CA VAL A 163 9.04 -12.06 4.77
C VAL A 163 8.85 -12.00 3.25
N GLU A 164 8.66 -13.16 2.61
CA GLU A 164 8.46 -13.27 1.18
C GLU A 164 7.13 -12.64 0.75
N TYR A 165 6.07 -12.87 1.52
CA TYR A 165 4.78 -12.21 1.33
C TYR A 165 4.87 -10.69 1.45
N ARG A 166 5.56 -10.18 2.50
CA ARG A 166 5.74 -8.73 2.69
C ARG A 166 6.47 -8.10 1.51
N LYS A 167 7.45 -8.80 0.92
CA LYS A 167 8.14 -8.35 -0.28
C LYS A 167 7.15 -8.22 -1.44
N LEU A 168 6.38 -9.26 -1.72
CA LEU A 168 5.33 -9.24 -2.75
C LEU A 168 4.33 -8.08 -2.57
N ALA A 169 3.84 -7.87 -1.35
CA ALA A 169 2.93 -6.78 -1.03
C ALA A 169 3.60 -5.41 -1.22
N LYS A 170 4.86 -5.26 -0.79
CA LYS A 170 5.62 -4.01 -0.93
C LYS A 170 5.87 -3.67 -2.39
N ASP A 171 6.21 -4.65 -3.22
CA ASP A 171 6.46 -4.44 -4.65
C ASP A 171 5.20 -3.91 -5.35
N ARG A 172 4.02 -4.45 -5.03
CA ARG A 172 2.71 -3.96 -5.54
C ARG A 172 2.40 -2.54 -5.09
N VAL A 173 2.67 -2.21 -3.83
CA VAL A 173 2.48 -0.85 -3.30
C VAL A 173 3.41 0.14 -3.99
N ILE A 174 4.69 -0.20 -4.16
CA ILE A 174 5.67 0.64 -4.86
C ILE A 174 5.26 0.82 -6.33
N PHE A 175 4.87 -0.26 -7.00
CA PHE A 175 4.41 -0.21 -8.37
C PHE A 175 3.23 0.75 -8.52
N LYS A 176 2.17 0.61 -7.70
CA LYS A 176 1.00 1.50 -7.74
C LYS A 176 1.35 2.96 -7.43
N LEU A 177 2.28 3.18 -6.51
CA LEU A 177 2.76 4.52 -6.18
C LEU A 177 3.51 5.18 -7.34
N LYS A 178 4.37 4.44 -8.04
CA LYS A 178 5.07 4.92 -9.25
C LYS A 178 4.10 5.14 -10.41
N TRP A 179 3.17 4.20 -10.61
CA TRP A 179 2.15 4.30 -11.66
C TRP A 179 1.30 5.57 -11.52
N HIS A 180 0.87 5.89 -10.30
CA HIS A 180 0.15 7.14 -9.98
C HIS A 180 0.89 8.43 -10.39
N MET A 181 2.23 8.40 -10.43
CA MET A 181 3.04 9.54 -10.85
C MET A 181 3.24 9.60 -12.37
N LYS A 182 3.18 8.47 -13.06
CA LYS A 182 3.28 8.41 -14.52
C LYS A 182 2.16 9.21 -15.21
N ASP A 183 0.97 9.24 -14.61
CA ASP A 183 -0.18 10.01 -15.11
C ASP A 183 -0.06 11.53 -14.84
N LYS A 184 1.02 11.99 -14.18
CA LYS A 184 1.19 13.38 -13.72
C LYS A 184 2.43 14.09 -14.28
N ILE A 185 3.27 13.36 -15.03
CA ILE A 185 4.46 13.87 -15.73
C ILE A 185 4.13 13.87 -17.21
#